data_AF-A0A535X275-F1
#
_entry.id   AF-A0A535X275-F1
#
_cell.length_a   1.000
_cell.length_b   1.000
_cell.length_c   1.000
_cell.angle_alpha   90.00
_cell.angle_beta   90.00
_cell.angle_gamma   90.00
#
_symmetry.space_group_name_H-M   'P 1'
#
loop_
_entity.id
_entity.type
_entity.pdbx_description
1 polymer ?
#
loop_
_entity_poly.entity_id
_entity_poly.type
_entity_poly.pdbx_seq_one_letter_code
_entity_poly.pdbx_strand_id
1 'polypeptide(L)'
;MSWNQAALQGVRASKLGPPMVARALAIVHTAAFDAWSAYDHRAIGTRLGTTLRRPPRERTLANKKIAISYAAYRAAVDLLPDSTTTVFDPLMRSVGFDPNNKSTDLTTPVGVGNVAAAALLEFRHGDGS
;
A
#
# COMPACT_ATOMS: atom_id res chain seq x y z
N MET A 1 6.77 -4.28 -12.46
CA MET A 1 5.67 -3.44 -12.96
C MET A 1 4.32 -4.18 -13.03
N SER A 2 4.10 -5.29 -12.28
CA SER A 2 2.82 -6.02 -12.33
C SER A 2 1.67 -5.37 -11.54
N TRP A 3 1.98 -4.48 -10.58
CA TRP A 3 0.95 -3.76 -9.81
C TRP A 3 0.09 -2.82 -10.67
N ASN A 4 0.67 -2.23 -11.73
CA ASN A 4 -0.10 -1.35 -12.61
C ASN A 4 -1.12 -2.16 -13.44
N GLN A 5 -0.73 -3.36 -13.90
CA GLN A 5 -1.65 -4.27 -14.60
C GLN A 5 -2.72 -4.84 -13.66
N ALA A 6 -2.35 -5.21 -12.43
CA ALA A 6 -3.30 -5.67 -11.42
C ALA A 6 -4.29 -4.58 -10.99
N ALA A 7 -3.82 -3.32 -10.85
CA ALA A 7 -4.68 -2.17 -10.58
C ALA A 7 -5.64 -1.90 -11.75
N LEU A 8 -5.17 -1.94 -13.01
CA LEU A 8 -6.02 -1.79 -14.19
C LEU A 8 -7.07 -2.91 -14.32
N GLN A 9 -6.73 -4.14 -13.91
CA GLN A 9 -7.66 -5.27 -13.93
C GLN A 9 -8.70 -5.17 -12.80
N GLY A 10 -8.30 -4.75 -11.60
CA GLY A 10 -9.22 -4.47 -10.50
C GLY A 10 -10.19 -3.32 -10.80
N VAL A 11 -9.71 -2.27 -11.47
CA VAL A 11 -10.55 -1.14 -11.93
C VAL A 11 -11.57 -1.57 -12.97
N ARG A 12 -11.20 -2.47 -13.90
CA ARG A 12 -12.13 -3.01 -14.90
C ARG A 12 -13.19 -3.96 -14.33
N ALA A 13 -12.91 -4.59 -13.19
CA ALA A 13 -13.81 -5.53 -12.53
C ALA A 13 -14.75 -4.86 -11.51
N SER A 14 -14.48 -3.62 -11.10
CA SER A 14 -15.24 -2.96 -10.03
C SER A 14 -16.45 -2.21 -10.57
N LYS A 15 -17.65 -2.58 -10.12
CA LYS A 15 -18.94 -1.90 -10.36
C LYS A 15 -19.09 -0.60 -9.54
N LEU A 16 -18.00 0.12 -9.29
CA LEU A 16 -18.03 1.35 -8.50
C LEU A 16 -18.01 2.57 -9.41
N GLY A 17 -18.79 3.59 -9.05
CA GLY A 17 -18.93 4.81 -9.84
C GLY A 17 -17.57 5.50 -10.06
N PRO A 18 -17.36 6.18 -11.21
CA PRO A 18 -16.09 6.81 -11.57
C PRO A 18 -15.42 7.68 -10.49
N PRO A 19 -16.14 8.45 -9.65
CA PRO A 19 -15.50 9.28 -8.62
C PRO A 19 -14.92 8.48 -7.45
N MET A 20 -15.60 7.39 -7.06
CA MET A 20 -15.16 6.55 -5.94
C MET A 20 -13.91 5.76 -6.29
N VAL A 21 -13.82 5.28 -7.53
CA VAL A 21 -12.64 4.57 -8.05
C VAL A 21 -11.43 5.51 -8.11
N ALA A 22 -11.61 6.75 -8.59
CA ALA A 22 -10.53 7.73 -8.65
C ALA A 22 -9.99 8.07 -7.24
N ARG A 23 -10.89 8.26 -6.25
CA ARG A 23 -10.50 8.48 -4.85
C ARG A 23 -9.75 7.28 -4.27
N ALA A 24 -10.26 6.06 -4.50
CA ALA A 24 -9.63 4.84 -4.00
C ALA A 24 -8.22 4.66 -4.58
N LEU A 25 -8.06 4.86 -5.89
CA LEU A 25 -6.76 4.82 -6.54
C LEU A 25 -5.80 5.88 -5.99
N ALA A 26 -6.25 7.11 -5.76
CA ALA A 26 -5.41 8.16 -5.21
C ALA A 26 -4.84 7.78 -3.83
N ILE A 27 -5.67 7.22 -2.95
CA ILE A 27 -5.23 6.80 -1.60
C ILE A 27 -4.27 5.60 -1.69
N VAL A 28 -4.58 4.60 -2.53
CA VAL A 28 -3.70 3.44 -2.73
C VAL A 28 -2.32 3.86 -3.26
N HIS A 29 -2.25 4.77 -4.23
CA HIS A 29 -0.99 5.27 -4.76
C HIS A 29 -0.22 6.10 -3.73
N THR A 30 -0.92 6.84 -2.88
CA THR A 30 -0.29 7.60 -1.79
C THR A 30 0.32 6.65 -0.75
N ALA A 31 -0.40 5.57 -0.37
CA ALA A 31 0.14 4.55 0.54
C ALA A 31 1.38 3.87 -0.04
N ALA A 32 1.33 3.52 -1.33
CA ALA A 32 2.46 2.96 -2.06
C ALA A 32 3.68 3.91 -2.07
N PHE A 33 3.45 5.20 -2.32
CA PHE A 33 4.51 6.21 -2.28
C PHE A 33 5.14 6.34 -0.90
N ASP A 34 4.33 6.42 0.16
CA ASP A 34 4.81 6.53 1.54
C ASP A 34 5.68 5.34 1.93
N ALA A 35 5.27 4.12 1.57
CA ALA A 35 6.07 2.92 1.79
C ALA A 35 7.35 2.88 0.94
N TRP A 36 7.31 3.33 -0.32
CA TRP A 36 8.50 3.42 -1.17
C TRP A 36 9.51 4.44 -0.65
N SER A 37 9.03 5.57 -0.11
CA SER A 37 9.86 6.67 0.37
C SER A 37 10.81 6.24 1.50
N ALA A 38 10.39 5.27 2.31
CA ALA A 38 11.20 4.63 3.34
C ALA A 38 12.51 4.03 2.78
N TYR A 39 12.50 3.60 1.51
CA TYR A 39 13.64 2.97 0.85
C TYR A 39 14.33 3.89 -0.15
N ASP A 40 13.97 5.17 -0.20
CA ASP A 40 14.67 6.16 -0.99
C ASP A 40 15.61 7.02 -0.13
N HIS A 41 16.64 7.56 -0.77
CA HIS A 41 17.65 8.40 -0.14
C HIS A 41 17.17 9.81 0.20
N ARG A 42 16.24 10.37 -0.58
CA ARG A 42 15.79 11.77 -0.46
C ARG A 42 14.29 11.90 -0.24
N ALA A 43 13.48 10.96 -0.72
CA ALA A 43 12.02 11.04 -0.62
C ALA A 43 11.56 11.17 0.83
N ILE A 44 10.47 11.90 1.01
CA ILE A 44 9.82 12.18 2.29
C ILE A 44 8.38 11.68 2.17
N GLY A 45 7.99 10.75 3.05
CA GLY A 45 6.63 10.23 3.09
C GLY A 45 5.64 11.31 3.52
N THR A 46 4.42 11.24 3.02
CA THR A 46 3.42 12.30 3.22
C THR A 46 2.92 12.38 4.65
N ARG A 47 2.90 11.26 5.40
CA ARG A 47 2.43 11.22 6.80
C ARG A 47 3.58 11.14 7.81
N LEU A 48 4.45 10.14 7.65
CA LEU A 48 5.51 9.84 8.62
C LEU A 48 6.87 10.48 8.28
N GLY A 49 6.93 11.32 7.25
CA GLY A 49 8.14 12.02 6.85
C GLY A 49 9.28 11.06 6.55
N THR A 50 10.41 11.21 7.25
CA THR A 50 11.59 10.35 7.12
C THR A 50 11.70 9.27 8.19
N THR A 51 10.69 9.14 9.06
CA THR A 51 10.73 8.26 10.24
C THR A 51 10.87 6.78 9.86
N LEU A 52 10.31 6.37 8.72
CA LEU A 52 10.40 5.00 8.21
C LEU A 52 11.70 4.73 7.43
N ARG A 53 12.60 5.70 7.28
CA ARG A 53 13.75 5.60 6.38
C ARG A 53 14.67 4.45 6.79
N ARG A 54 14.89 3.54 5.83
CA ARG A 54 15.74 2.36 5.98
C ARG A 54 17.19 2.65 5.61
N PRO A 55 18.16 1.94 6.22
CA PRO A 55 19.58 2.10 5.91
C PRO A 55 19.88 1.72 4.44
N PRO A 56 20.95 2.25 3.83
CA PRO A 56 21.26 2.03 2.42
C PRO A 56 21.31 0.56 1.99
N ARG A 57 21.82 -0.33 2.85
CA ARG A 57 21.90 -1.79 2.60
C ARG A 57 20.52 -2.43 2.40
N GLU A 58 19.47 -1.86 2.96
CA GLU A 58 18.11 -2.36 2.86
C GLU A 58 17.29 -1.70 1.74
N ARG A 59 17.84 -0.71 1.01
CA ARG A 59 17.18 0.01 -0.08
C ARG A 59 17.13 -0.79 -1.39
N THR A 60 16.87 -2.07 -1.28
CA THR A 60 16.81 -3.00 -2.40
C THR A 60 15.48 -2.89 -3.12
N LEU A 61 15.47 -3.27 -4.40
CA LEU A 61 14.22 -3.35 -5.17
C LEU A 61 13.23 -4.35 -4.56
N ALA A 62 13.73 -5.44 -3.96
CA ALA A 62 12.90 -6.44 -3.30
C ALA A 62 12.14 -5.84 -2.10
N ASN A 63 12.85 -5.14 -1.20
CA ASN A 63 12.24 -4.52 -0.04
C ASN A 63 11.23 -3.43 -0.42
N LYS A 64 11.56 -2.62 -1.44
CA LYS A 64 10.62 -1.66 -2.04
C LYS A 64 9.33 -2.33 -2.51
N LYS A 65 9.45 -3.40 -3.30
CA LYS A 65 8.30 -4.13 -3.82
C LYS A 65 7.43 -4.69 -2.69
N ILE A 66 8.03 -5.30 -1.68
CA ILE A 66 7.29 -5.85 -0.53
C ILE A 66 6.55 -4.73 0.21
N ALA A 67 7.24 -3.66 0.58
CA ALA A 67 6.63 -2.57 1.34
C ALA A 67 5.49 -1.89 0.57
N ILE A 68 5.69 -1.62 -0.72
CA ILE A 68 4.66 -1.08 -1.61
C ILE A 68 3.45 -2.01 -1.68
N SER A 69 3.67 -3.32 -1.86
CA SER A 69 2.60 -4.31 -1.96
C SER A 69 1.71 -4.33 -0.72
N TYR A 70 2.32 -4.38 0.47
CA TYR A 70 1.57 -4.40 1.73
C TYR A 70 0.85 -3.07 1.97
N ALA A 71 1.50 -1.93 1.69
CA ALA A 71 0.85 -0.63 1.85
C ALA A 71 -0.35 -0.45 0.92
N ALA A 72 -0.18 -0.80 -0.36
CA ALA A 72 -1.26 -0.76 -1.35
C ALA A 72 -2.40 -1.71 -0.99
N TYR A 73 -2.09 -2.93 -0.54
CA TYR A 73 -3.09 -3.89 -0.09
C TYR A 73 -3.89 -3.36 1.09
N ARG A 74 -3.23 -2.85 2.14
CA ARG A 74 -3.91 -2.30 3.34
C ARG A 74 -4.83 -1.14 2.98
N ALA A 75 -4.38 -0.22 2.13
CA ALA A 75 -5.23 0.87 1.65
C ALA A 75 -6.40 0.37 0.80
N ALA A 76 -6.19 -0.64 -0.05
CA ALA A 76 -7.23 -1.15 -0.94
C ALA A 76 -8.33 -1.89 -0.17
N VAL A 77 -7.99 -2.77 0.78
CA VAL A 77 -8.99 -3.53 1.56
C VAL A 77 -9.79 -2.65 2.53
N ASP A 78 -9.19 -1.56 2.99
CA ASP A 78 -9.85 -0.58 3.85
C ASP A 78 -10.91 0.23 3.07
N LEU A 79 -10.57 0.66 1.86
CA LEU A 79 -11.45 1.46 1.00
C LEU A 79 -12.51 0.63 0.26
N LEU A 80 -12.20 -0.65 -0.01
CA LEU A 80 -12.97 -1.53 -0.88
C LEU A 80 -13.13 -2.93 -0.24
N PRO A 81 -13.74 -3.04 0.95
CA PRO A 81 -13.80 -4.28 1.70
C PRO A 81 -14.47 -5.42 0.92
N ASP A 82 -15.50 -5.12 0.13
CA ASP A 82 -16.24 -6.08 -0.71
C ASP A 82 -15.37 -6.76 -1.78
N SER A 83 -14.26 -6.13 -2.18
CA SER A 83 -13.32 -6.67 -3.17
C SER A 83 -12.13 -7.42 -2.53
N THR A 84 -12.06 -7.49 -1.20
CA THR A 84 -10.92 -8.08 -0.47
C THR A 84 -10.71 -9.54 -0.85
N THR A 85 -11.72 -10.38 -0.62
CA THR A 85 -11.60 -11.83 -0.81
C THR A 85 -11.56 -12.25 -2.28
N THR A 86 -12.14 -11.44 -3.16
CA THR A 86 -12.33 -11.75 -4.59
C THR A 86 -11.21 -11.21 -5.47
N VAL A 87 -10.57 -10.09 -5.10
CA VAL A 87 -9.56 -9.41 -5.92
C VAL A 87 -8.23 -9.27 -5.20
N PHE A 88 -8.21 -8.67 -4.00
CA PHE A 88 -6.94 -8.26 -3.36
C PHE A 88 -6.21 -9.41 -2.68
N ASP A 89 -6.92 -10.29 -1.99
CA ASP A 89 -6.36 -11.48 -1.36
C ASP A 89 -5.73 -12.44 -2.38
N PRO A 90 -6.42 -12.81 -3.49
CA PRO A 90 -5.81 -13.60 -4.56
C PRO A 90 -4.57 -12.93 -5.16
N LEU A 91 -4.61 -11.62 -5.37
CA LEU A 91 -3.47 -10.87 -5.89
C LEU A 91 -2.26 -10.96 -4.97
N MET A 92 -2.42 -10.71 -3.67
CA MET A 92 -1.35 -10.84 -2.67
C MET A 92 -0.74 -12.24 -2.68
N ARG A 93 -1.58 -13.28 -2.70
CA ARG A 93 -1.11 -14.67 -2.78
C ARG A 93 -0.37 -14.97 -4.08
N SER A 94 -0.84 -14.45 -5.22
CA SER A 94 -0.20 -14.64 -6.53
C SER A 94 1.22 -14.07 -6.63
N VAL A 95 1.51 -13.02 -5.86
CA VAL A 95 2.85 -12.42 -5.79
C VAL A 95 3.69 -12.99 -4.64
N GLY A 96 3.20 -14.05 -3.99
CA GLY A 96 3.89 -14.80 -2.93
C GLY A 96 3.84 -14.13 -1.56
N PHE A 97 2.90 -13.23 -1.31
CA PHE A 97 2.75 -12.53 -0.03
C PHE A 97 1.52 -13.01 0.75
N ASP A 98 1.60 -12.92 2.08
CA ASP A 98 0.52 -13.30 2.99
C ASP A 98 -0.37 -12.09 3.31
N PRO A 99 -1.65 -12.06 2.87
CA PRO A 99 -2.57 -10.97 3.17
C PRO A 99 -2.79 -10.77 4.69
N ASN A 100 -2.63 -11.83 5.48
CA ASN A 100 -2.83 -11.81 6.92
C ASN A 100 -1.63 -11.28 7.70
N ASN A 101 -0.49 -11.06 7.05
CA ASN A 101 0.69 -10.54 7.71
C ASN A 101 0.52 -9.04 8.04
N LYS A 102 0.12 -8.79 9.28
CA LYS A 102 -0.12 -7.47 9.88
C LYS A 102 1.06 -7.01 10.75
N SER A 103 2.26 -7.56 10.55
CA SER A 103 3.44 -7.15 11.31
C SER A 103 3.60 -5.63 11.26
N THR A 104 3.98 -5.03 12.39
CA THR A 104 4.36 -3.61 12.52
C THR A 104 5.85 -3.45 12.77
N ASP A 105 6.63 -4.52 12.64
CA ASP A 105 8.08 -4.49 12.79
C ASP A 105 8.71 -3.66 11.66
N LEU A 106 9.11 -2.43 12.00
CA LEU A 106 9.71 -1.47 11.09
C LEU A 106 11.06 -1.90 10.53
N THR A 107 11.68 -2.95 11.06
CA THR A 107 12.89 -3.55 10.50
C THR A 107 12.61 -4.43 9.28
N THR A 108 11.34 -4.78 9.05
CA THR A 108 10.90 -5.58 7.90
C THR A 108 10.19 -4.71 6.86
N PRO A 109 10.30 -5.02 5.56
CA PRO A 109 9.52 -4.31 4.55
C PRO A 109 8.01 -4.50 4.69
N VAL A 110 7.57 -5.62 5.25
CA VAL A 110 6.15 -5.84 5.56
C VAL A 110 5.67 -4.84 6.60
N GLY A 111 6.40 -4.69 7.71
CA GLY A 111 6.03 -3.76 8.77
C GLY A 111 6.08 -2.30 8.32
N VAL A 112 7.09 -1.92 7.53
CA VAL A 112 7.14 -0.59 6.90
C VAL A 112 5.90 -0.32 6.05
N GLY A 113 5.51 -1.27 5.19
CA GLY A 113 4.32 -1.13 4.35
C GLY A 113 3.02 -1.01 5.15
N ASN A 114 2.83 -1.88 6.14
CA ASN A 114 1.64 -1.87 7.00
C ASN A 114 1.52 -0.57 7.81
N VAL A 115 2.63 -0.10 8.40
CA VAL A 115 2.63 1.14 9.21
C VAL A 115 2.45 2.38 8.34
N ALA A 116 3.06 2.42 7.14
CA ALA A 116 2.85 3.51 6.20
C ALA A 116 1.38 3.66 5.78
N ALA A 117 0.71 2.53 5.45
CA ALA A 117 -0.70 2.55 5.12
C ALA A 117 -1.57 2.93 6.32
N ALA A 118 -1.31 2.38 7.51
CA ALA A 118 -2.06 2.72 8.72
C ALA A 118 -2.04 4.23 8.99
N ALA A 119 -0.87 4.86 8.95
CA ALA A 119 -0.74 6.30 9.17
C ALA A 119 -1.51 7.14 8.13
N LEU A 120 -1.56 6.69 6.87
CA LEU A 120 -2.36 7.36 5.84
C LEU A 120 -3.86 7.18 6.07
N LEU A 121 -4.29 5.96 6.37
CA LEU A 121 -5.71 5.66 6.59
C LEU A 121 -6.25 6.35 7.84
N GLU A 122 -5.50 6.37 8.95
CA GLU A 122 -5.85 7.12 10.15
C GLU A 122 -6.04 8.61 9.84
N PHE A 123 -5.12 9.20 9.06
CA PHE A 123 -5.27 10.58 8.62
C PHE A 123 -6.53 10.79 7.75
N ARG A 124 -6.81 9.87 6.82
CA ARG A 124 -7.97 9.97 5.91
C ARG A 124 -9.31 9.70 6.58
N HIS A 125 -9.35 8.87 7.62
CA HIS A 125 -10.55 8.69 8.43
C HIS A 125 -10.77 9.86 9.39
N GLY A 126 -9.71 10.55 9.79
CA GLY A 126 -9.78 11.77 10.60
C GLY A 126 -10.05 13.06 9.83
N ASP A 127 -9.85 13.11 8.50
CA ASP A 127 -9.99 14.34 7.69
C ASP A 127 -11.44 14.73 7.33
N GLY A 128 -12.42 13.98 7.84
CA GLY A 128 -13.84 14.26 7.67
C GLY A 128 -14.43 13.48 6.51
N SER A 129 -15.05 12.35 6.82
CA SER A 129 -16.00 11.63 5.98
C SER A 129 -17.26 12.44 5.71
#